data_AF-A0A139KZC6-F1
#
_entry.id   AF-A0A139KZC6-F1
#
_cell.length_a   1.000
_cell.length_b   1.000
_cell.length_c   1.000
_cell.angle_alpha   90.00
_cell.angle_beta   90.00
_cell.angle_gamma   90.00
#
_symmetry.space_group_name_H-M   'P 1'
#
loop_
_entity.id
_entity.type
_entity.pdbx_description
1 polymer ?
#
loop_
_entity_poly.entity_id
_entity_poly.type
_entity_poly.pdbx_seq_one_letter_code
_entity_poly.pdbx_strand_id
1 'polypeptide(L)'
;MINSINIQIRETNTDDFDSIMTVEKQAFGYDKEAQLVADLLADKTAKPMVSLLAFYKGEAVGHILFTRAYFDGQGAQQMMQILAPLAVKPEYQRQGIGGMLIRAGIERLQEKGSCLVFVLGHKEYYPKYGFIPDAARLGYPAPYPILEQFSDYWMVQAISPKGFDVDKGKIRCSDELNKPEHWRDDESDR
;
A
#
# COMPACT_ATOMS: atom_id res chain seq x y z
N MET A 1 -5.77 5.27 -25.66
CA MET A 1 -4.95 5.86 -24.59
C MET A 1 -5.84 6.72 -23.72
N ILE A 2 -5.94 6.42 -22.43
CA ILE A 2 -6.58 7.33 -21.46
C ILE A 2 -5.66 8.53 -21.25
N ASN A 3 -6.22 9.73 -21.41
CA ASN A 3 -5.51 10.96 -21.07
C ASN A 3 -5.49 11.13 -19.54
N SER A 4 -4.31 11.29 -18.93
CA SER A 4 -4.14 11.43 -17.47
C SER A 4 -4.93 12.61 -16.88
N ILE A 5 -5.29 13.60 -17.70
CA ILE A 5 -6.13 14.75 -17.31
C ILE A 5 -7.57 14.33 -16.92
N ASN A 6 -8.03 13.15 -17.35
CA ASN A 6 -9.40 12.68 -17.12
C ASN A 6 -9.54 11.70 -15.95
N ILE A 7 -8.47 11.44 -15.20
CA ILE A 7 -8.53 10.60 -14.01
C ILE A 7 -8.74 11.50 -12.79
N GLN A 8 -9.85 11.29 -12.08
CA GLN A 8 -10.14 11.96 -10.82
C GLN A 8 -9.77 11.04 -9.66
N ILE A 9 -8.94 11.51 -8.73
CA ILE A 9 -8.56 10.75 -7.55
C ILE A 9 -9.11 11.46 -6.32
N ARG A 10 -9.78 10.71 -5.44
CA ARG A 10 -10.29 11.23 -4.16
C ARG A 10 -10.19 10.20 -3.05
N GLU A 11 -10.21 10.70 -1.82
CA GLU A 11 -10.38 9.84 -0.64
C GLU A 11 -11.74 9.15 -0.68
N THR A 12 -11.76 7.90 -0.22
CA THR A 12 -12.98 7.10 -0.10
C THR A 12 -13.75 7.48 1.17
N ASN A 13 -15.06 7.28 1.13
CA ASN A 13 -15.91 7.30 2.31
C ASN A 13 -16.70 5.98 2.40
N THR A 14 -17.63 5.88 3.35
CA THR A 14 -18.42 4.65 3.58
C THR A 14 -19.28 4.25 2.38
N ASP A 15 -19.73 5.20 1.57
CA ASP A 15 -20.59 4.95 0.40
C ASP A 15 -19.80 4.34 -0.78
N ASP A 16 -18.47 4.35 -0.71
CA ASP A 16 -17.59 3.80 -1.73
C ASP A 16 -17.32 2.30 -1.57
N PHE A 17 -17.80 1.66 -0.50
CA PHE A 17 -17.45 0.27 -0.16
C PHE A 17 -17.65 -0.68 -1.34
N ASP A 18 -18.80 -0.64 -2.01
CA ASP A 18 -19.10 -1.51 -3.15
C ASP A 18 -18.19 -1.23 -4.36
N SER A 19 -17.81 0.02 -4.57
CA SER A 19 -16.87 0.41 -5.63
C SER A 19 -15.47 -0.12 -5.35
N ILE A 20 -15.02 -0.05 -4.09
CA ILE A 20 -13.74 -0.60 -3.66
C ILE A 20 -13.73 -2.12 -3.88
N MET A 21 -14.75 -2.83 -3.37
CA MET A 21 -14.86 -4.29 -3.54
C MET A 21 -14.85 -4.69 -5.02
N THR A 22 -15.57 -3.94 -5.86
CA THR A 22 -15.62 -4.21 -7.30
C THR A 22 -14.25 -4.05 -7.96
N VAL A 23 -13.53 -2.97 -7.64
CA VAL A 23 -12.18 -2.72 -8.18
C VAL A 23 -11.20 -3.80 -7.74
N GLU A 24 -11.18 -4.13 -6.45
CA GLU A 24 -10.29 -5.16 -5.90
C GLU A 24 -10.52 -6.53 -6.56
N LYS A 25 -11.78 -7.00 -6.59
CA LYS A 25 -12.13 -8.28 -7.21
C LYS A 25 -11.73 -8.35 -8.67
N GLN A 26 -11.96 -7.28 -9.44
CA GLN A 26 -11.62 -7.27 -10.86
C GLN A 26 -10.12 -7.15 -11.11
N ALA A 27 -9.39 -6.39 -10.29
CA ALA A 27 -7.96 -6.20 -10.45
C ALA A 27 -7.17 -7.50 -10.17
N PHE A 28 -7.55 -8.25 -9.13
CA PHE A 28 -6.88 -9.48 -8.73
C PHE A 28 -7.49 -10.73 -9.37
N GLY A 29 -8.76 -10.69 -9.78
CA GLY A 29 -9.46 -11.81 -10.43
C GLY A 29 -10.05 -12.84 -9.48
N TYR A 30 -9.99 -12.58 -8.17
CA TYR A 30 -10.57 -13.41 -7.11
C TYR A 30 -10.94 -12.55 -5.89
N ASP A 31 -11.66 -13.13 -4.94
CA ASP A 31 -12.30 -12.38 -3.85
C ASP A 31 -11.38 -12.14 -2.62
N LYS A 32 -10.22 -12.79 -2.55
CA LYS A 32 -9.32 -12.78 -1.39
C LYS A 32 -8.86 -11.36 -1.03
N GLU A 33 -8.41 -10.56 -2.00
CA GLU A 33 -7.91 -9.20 -1.76
C GLU A 33 -9.05 -8.25 -1.42
N ALA A 34 -10.22 -8.42 -2.05
CA ALA A 34 -11.40 -7.65 -1.68
C ALA A 34 -11.81 -7.94 -0.22
N GLN A 35 -11.77 -9.21 0.20
CA GLN A 35 -12.04 -9.57 1.59
C GLN A 35 -11.00 -8.98 2.54
N LEU A 36 -9.70 -9.07 2.21
CA LEU A 36 -8.63 -8.43 2.99
C LEU A 36 -8.87 -6.92 3.13
N VAL A 37 -9.25 -6.22 2.06
CA VAL A 37 -9.55 -4.79 2.12
C VAL A 37 -10.76 -4.50 3.01
N ALA A 38 -11.83 -5.30 2.91
CA ALA A 38 -12.98 -5.15 3.79
C ALA A 38 -12.58 -5.31 5.27
N ASP A 39 -11.74 -6.32 5.57
CA ASP A 39 -11.28 -6.61 6.92
C ASP A 39 -10.35 -5.48 7.44
N LEU A 40 -9.44 -4.98 6.61
CA LEU A 40 -8.55 -3.85 6.97
C LEU A 40 -9.31 -2.54 7.20
N LEU A 41 -10.37 -2.28 6.42
CA LEU A 41 -11.22 -1.09 6.62
C LEU A 41 -12.01 -1.18 7.94
N ALA A 42 -12.35 -2.38 8.40
CA ALA A 42 -13.02 -2.63 9.67
C ALA A 42 -12.06 -2.71 10.87
N ASP A 43 -10.78 -3.02 10.64
CA ASP A 43 -9.75 -3.20 11.67
C ASP A 43 -9.29 -1.86 12.28
N LYS A 44 -9.63 -1.66 13.56
CA LYS A 44 -9.23 -0.47 14.33
C LYS A 44 -7.71 -0.35 14.50
N THR A 45 -6.97 -1.45 14.47
CA THR A 45 -5.51 -1.45 14.57
C THR A 45 -4.87 -1.02 13.25
N ALA A 46 -5.55 -1.29 12.12
CA ALA A 46 -5.10 -0.90 10.79
C ALA A 46 -5.08 0.60 10.60
N LYS A 47 -5.99 1.33 11.26
CA LYS A 47 -6.13 2.79 11.15
C LYS A 47 -5.91 3.24 9.71
N PRO A 48 -6.78 2.84 8.75
CA PRO A 48 -6.58 3.10 7.33
C PRO A 48 -6.47 4.63 7.10
N MET A 49 -5.24 5.13 6.99
CA MET A 49 -4.96 6.57 7.04
C MET A 49 -5.30 7.26 5.73
N VAL A 50 -5.10 6.54 4.62
CA VAL A 50 -5.41 6.97 3.26
C VAL A 50 -5.96 5.78 2.50
N SER A 51 -7.14 5.97 1.93
CA SER A 51 -7.80 5.06 1.00
C SER A 51 -8.30 5.91 -0.16
N LEU A 52 -7.86 5.62 -1.38
CA LEU A 52 -8.20 6.42 -2.57
C LEU A 52 -8.83 5.57 -3.65
N LEU A 53 -9.84 6.14 -4.32
CA LEU A 53 -10.34 5.64 -5.59
C LEU A 53 -9.92 6.56 -6.73
N ALA A 54 -9.51 5.95 -7.84
CA ALA A 54 -9.35 6.60 -9.13
C ALA A 54 -10.61 6.39 -9.96
N PHE A 55 -11.14 7.47 -10.53
CA PHE A 55 -12.33 7.48 -11.38
C PHE A 55 -11.98 7.89 -12.80
N TYR A 56 -12.53 7.16 -13.78
CA TYR A 56 -12.50 7.53 -15.19
C TYR A 56 -13.93 7.57 -15.73
N LYS A 57 -14.36 8.74 -16.24
CA LYS A 57 -15.74 8.95 -16.74
C LYS A 57 -16.84 8.52 -15.74
N GLY A 58 -16.59 8.73 -14.45
CA GLY A 58 -17.52 8.37 -13.37
C GLY A 58 -17.43 6.92 -12.89
N GLU A 59 -16.66 6.07 -13.55
CA GLU A 59 -16.43 4.68 -13.12
C GLU A 59 -15.21 4.61 -12.19
N ALA A 60 -15.30 3.90 -11.08
CA ALA A 60 -14.14 3.55 -10.24
C ALA A 60 -13.28 2.50 -10.96
N VAL A 61 -12.00 2.82 -11.19
CA VAL A 61 -11.08 2.00 -12.01
C VAL A 61 -9.80 1.58 -11.31
N GLY A 62 -9.51 2.16 -10.14
CA GLY A 62 -8.37 1.78 -9.32
C GLY A 62 -8.55 2.18 -7.87
N HIS A 63 -7.88 1.47 -6.98
CA HIS A 63 -7.94 1.65 -5.54
C HIS A 63 -6.53 1.51 -4.94
N ILE A 64 -6.24 2.25 -3.88
CA ILE A 64 -5.01 2.12 -3.10
C ILE A 64 -5.31 2.33 -1.62
N LEU A 65 -4.74 1.49 -0.78
CA LEU A 65 -4.92 1.55 0.67
C LEU A 65 -3.57 1.63 1.39
N PHE A 66 -3.52 2.51 2.39
CA PHE A 66 -2.39 2.67 3.30
C PHE A 66 -2.83 2.46 4.73
N THR A 67 -2.29 1.43 5.37
CA THR A 67 -2.57 1.07 6.76
C THR A 67 -1.35 1.29 7.65
N ARG A 68 -1.58 1.45 8.94
CA ARG A 68 -0.55 1.81 9.92
C ARG A 68 0.54 0.74 10.01
N ALA A 69 1.78 1.21 10.02
CA ALA A 69 2.97 0.46 10.38
C ALA A 69 3.68 1.09 11.59
N TYR A 70 4.42 0.29 12.34
CA TYR A 70 5.13 0.74 13.52
C TYR A 70 6.30 -0.16 13.92
N PHE A 71 7.18 0.33 14.81
CA PHE A 71 8.25 -0.48 15.39
C PHE A 71 7.75 -1.36 16.53
N ASP A 72 8.27 -2.58 16.60
CA ASP A 72 8.06 -3.46 17.74
C ASP A 72 8.59 -2.84 19.05
N GLY A 73 7.81 -2.90 20.12
CA GLY A 73 8.26 -2.53 21.47
C GLY A 73 8.44 -1.05 21.82
N GLN A 74 8.05 -0.07 20.98
CA GLN A 74 8.23 1.36 21.30
C GLN A 74 6.92 2.15 21.49
N GLY A 75 6.89 3.01 22.52
CA GLY A 75 5.69 3.75 22.98
C GLY A 75 5.37 5.07 22.26
N ALA A 76 6.34 5.71 21.61
CA ALA A 76 6.11 6.91 20.79
C ALA A 76 6.39 6.58 19.32
N GLN A 77 5.34 6.25 18.57
CA GLN A 77 5.50 5.66 17.25
C GLN A 77 5.48 6.73 16.17
N GLN A 78 6.55 6.77 15.38
CA GLN A 78 6.59 7.51 14.14
C GLN A 78 5.43 7.03 13.26
N MET A 79 4.74 7.97 12.61
CA MET A 79 3.65 7.61 11.73
C MET A 79 4.25 7.00 10.45
N MET A 80 4.06 5.70 10.26
CA MET A 80 4.54 4.95 9.10
C MET A 80 3.38 4.15 8.54
N GLN A 81 3.45 3.81 7.25
CA GLN A 81 2.37 3.07 6.59
C GLN A 81 2.90 1.88 5.80
N ILE A 82 2.04 0.89 5.57
CA ILE A 82 2.20 -0.11 4.53
C ILE A 82 1.17 0.17 3.43
N LEU A 83 1.64 0.21 2.20
CA LEU A 83 0.79 0.18 1.01
C LEU A 83 0.36 -1.26 0.79
N ALA A 84 -0.92 -1.56 0.99
CA ALA A 84 -1.53 -2.85 0.67
C ALA A 84 -3.07 -2.73 0.66
N PRO A 85 -3.76 -3.04 -0.47
CA PRO A 85 -3.24 -3.29 -1.81
C PRO A 85 -3.12 -2.02 -2.67
N LEU A 86 -2.61 -2.19 -3.89
CA LEU A 86 -2.81 -1.29 -5.03
C LEU A 86 -3.50 -2.06 -6.15
N ALA A 87 -4.73 -1.69 -6.47
CA ALA A 87 -5.57 -2.33 -7.46
C ALA A 87 -5.86 -1.41 -8.63
N VAL A 88 -5.74 -1.92 -9.86
CA VAL A 88 -6.22 -1.26 -11.07
C VAL A 88 -6.89 -2.32 -11.94
N LYS A 89 -8.14 -2.06 -12.35
CA LYS A 89 -8.91 -2.95 -13.23
C LYS A 89 -8.11 -3.29 -14.50
N PRO A 90 -8.11 -4.54 -14.99
CA PRO A 90 -7.23 -4.99 -16.07
C PRO A 90 -7.24 -4.12 -17.34
N GLU A 91 -8.41 -3.69 -17.78
CA GLU A 91 -8.62 -2.85 -18.96
C GLU A 91 -8.08 -1.41 -18.79
N TYR A 92 -7.79 -1.01 -17.55
CA TYR A 92 -7.23 0.29 -17.15
C TYR A 92 -5.73 0.21 -16.75
N GLN A 93 -5.14 -0.98 -16.71
CA GLN A 93 -3.72 -1.17 -16.40
C GLN A 93 -2.79 -0.65 -17.50
N ARG A 94 -1.50 -0.45 -17.15
CA ARG A 94 -0.44 0.08 -18.05
C ARG A 94 -0.72 1.47 -18.63
N GLN A 95 -1.66 2.22 -18.04
CA GLN A 95 -2.02 3.58 -18.44
C GLN A 95 -1.60 4.63 -17.40
N GLY A 96 -0.75 4.25 -16.44
CA GLY A 96 -0.19 5.15 -15.42
C GLY A 96 -1.05 5.35 -14.16
N ILE A 97 -2.28 4.84 -14.12
CA ILE A 97 -3.23 5.02 -12.99
C ILE A 97 -2.63 4.59 -11.65
N GLY A 98 -1.99 3.41 -11.58
CA GLY A 98 -1.37 2.94 -10.33
C GLY A 98 -0.31 3.90 -9.80
N GLY A 99 0.49 4.49 -10.69
CA GLY A 99 1.47 5.52 -10.32
C GLY A 99 0.84 6.85 -9.91
N MET A 100 -0.34 7.19 -10.43
CA MET A 100 -1.09 8.38 -9.98
C MET A 100 -1.64 8.16 -8.57
N LEU A 101 -2.18 6.97 -8.29
CA LEU A 101 -2.64 6.57 -6.96
C LEU A 101 -1.51 6.58 -5.92
N ILE A 102 -0.34 6.03 -6.26
CA ILE A 102 0.84 6.06 -5.36
C ILE A 102 1.22 7.51 -5.00
N ARG A 103 1.37 8.38 -5.99
CA ARG A 103 1.76 9.79 -5.75
C ARG A 103 0.72 10.53 -4.91
N ALA A 104 -0.55 10.44 -5.29
CA ALA A 104 -1.65 11.10 -4.57
C ALA A 104 -1.83 10.57 -3.14
N GLY A 105 -1.51 9.30 -2.91
CA GLY A 105 -1.49 8.67 -1.60
C GLY A 105 -0.35 9.17 -0.73
N ILE A 106 0.87 9.21 -1.27
CA ILE A 106 2.06 9.73 -0.59
C ILE A 106 1.86 11.21 -0.21
N GLU A 107 1.33 12.04 -1.11
CA GLU A 107 1.05 13.46 -0.82
C GLU A 107 0.14 13.63 0.40
N ARG A 108 -0.96 12.86 0.48
CA ARG A 108 -1.86 12.88 1.65
C ARG A 108 -1.22 12.33 2.91
N LEU A 109 -0.36 11.33 2.79
CA LEU A 109 0.38 10.79 3.92
C LEU A 109 1.40 11.79 4.47
N GLN A 110 2.04 12.58 3.60
CA GLN A 110 2.92 13.68 3.98
C GLN A 110 2.15 14.74 4.77
N GLU A 111 0.98 15.15 4.29
CA GLU A 111 0.09 16.10 4.99
C GLU A 111 -0.34 15.59 6.37
N LYS A 112 -0.54 14.27 6.51
CA LYS A 112 -0.88 13.62 7.79
C LYS A 112 0.35 13.37 8.69
N GLY A 113 1.56 13.70 8.24
CA GLY A 113 2.80 13.59 9.02
C GLY A 113 3.47 12.21 8.99
N SER A 114 3.14 11.36 8.01
CA SER A 114 3.82 10.07 7.84
C SER A 114 5.26 10.24 7.36
N CYS A 115 6.17 9.42 7.90
CA CYS A 115 7.60 9.51 7.63
C CYS A 115 8.08 8.50 6.58
N LEU A 116 7.61 7.25 6.68
CA LEU A 116 7.99 6.13 5.83
C LEU A 116 6.75 5.42 5.30
N VAL A 117 6.85 4.90 4.08
CA VAL A 117 5.90 3.98 3.47
C VAL A 117 6.62 2.71 3.06
N PHE A 118 6.09 1.57 3.46
CA PHE A 118 6.59 0.25 3.10
C PHE A 118 5.68 -0.43 2.08
N VAL A 119 6.24 -1.35 1.31
CA VAL A 119 5.48 -2.21 0.39
C VAL A 119 6.19 -3.54 0.21
N LEU A 120 5.41 -4.61 0.10
CA LEU A 120 5.87 -5.90 -0.41
C LEU A 120 5.34 -6.05 -1.84
N GLY A 121 6.19 -6.10 -2.85
CA GLY A 121 5.75 -6.32 -4.24
C GLY A 121 6.86 -6.24 -5.28
N HIS A 122 6.51 -6.33 -6.56
CA HIS A 122 7.46 -6.42 -7.68
C HIS A 122 8.61 -5.39 -7.64
N LYS A 123 9.85 -5.90 -7.54
CA LYS A 123 11.12 -5.13 -7.51
C LYS A 123 11.37 -4.16 -8.68
N GLU A 124 10.63 -4.29 -9.77
CA GLU A 124 10.78 -3.40 -10.95
C GLU A 124 9.68 -2.34 -11.06
N TYR A 125 8.61 -2.46 -10.27
CA TYR A 125 7.46 -1.55 -10.36
C TYR A 125 7.60 -0.36 -9.39
N TYR A 126 7.74 -0.64 -8.09
CA TYR A 126 7.73 0.37 -7.05
C TYR A 126 8.94 1.32 -7.06
N PRO A 127 10.16 0.91 -7.46
CA PRO A 127 11.29 1.84 -7.53
C PRO A 127 11.09 3.02 -8.50
N LYS A 128 10.20 2.88 -9.49
CA LYS A 128 9.81 3.99 -10.40
C LYS A 128 9.14 5.15 -9.67
N TYR A 129 8.69 4.93 -8.43
CA TYR A 129 8.02 5.91 -7.58
C TYR A 129 8.81 6.30 -6.33
N GLY A 130 10.07 5.84 -6.21
CA GLY A 130 10.98 6.23 -5.13
C GLY A 130 11.09 5.22 -3.98
N PHE A 131 10.52 4.02 -4.11
CA PHE A 131 10.75 2.93 -3.17
C PHE A 131 12.15 2.34 -3.35
N ILE A 132 12.85 2.14 -2.24
CA ILE A 132 14.18 1.55 -2.19
C ILE A 132 14.04 0.05 -1.83
N PRO A 133 14.55 -0.86 -2.67
CA PRO A 133 14.57 -2.30 -2.38
C PRO A 133 15.33 -2.67 -1.11
N ASP A 134 15.04 -3.85 -0.58
CA ASP A 134 15.68 -4.43 0.60
C ASP A 134 15.67 -3.49 1.82
N ALA A 135 14.47 -3.12 2.24
CA ALA A 135 14.27 -2.30 3.43
C ALA A 135 14.82 -2.97 4.70
N ALA A 136 14.96 -4.31 4.71
CA ALA A 136 15.57 -5.03 5.81
C ALA A 136 17.05 -4.63 6.01
N ARG A 137 17.84 -4.53 4.93
CA ARG A 137 19.23 -4.00 5.00
C ARG A 137 19.31 -2.55 5.48
N LEU A 138 18.25 -1.77 5.29
CA LEU A 138 18.16 -0.40 5.79
C LEU A 138 17.74 -0.31 7.27
N GLY A 139 17.59 -1.45 7.96
CA GLY A 139 17.21 -1.55 9.37
C GLY A 139 15.71 -1.67 9.61
N TYR A 140 14.93 -2.02 8.58
CA TYR A 140 13.48 -2.17 8.65
C TYR A 140 13.01 -3.58 8.25
N PRO A 141 13.35 -4.63 9.03
CA PRO A 141 12.90 -5.97 8.70
C PRO A 141 11.37 -6.06 8.71
N ALA A 142 10.82 -6.83 7.78
CA ALA A 142 9.38 -7.02 7.61
C ALA A 142 8.71 -7.71 8.82
N PRO A 143 7.38 -7.62 8.97
CA PRO A 143 6.62 -8.35 10.00
C PRO A 143 6.88 -9.86 10.03
N TYR A 144 7.04 -10.47 8.87
CA TYR A 144 7.41 -11.87 8.68
C TYR A 144 8.75 -12.01 7.94
N PRO A 145 9.52 -13.09 8.18
CA PRO A 145 10.72 -13.37 7.39
C PRO A 145 10.38 -13.53 5.91
N ILE A 146 11.16 -12.87 5.05
CA ILE A 146 11.10 -12.99 3.60
C ILE A 146 12.33 -13.76 3.17
N LEU A 147 12.19 -14.73 2.26
CA LEU A 147 13.36 -15.50 1.78
C LEU A 147 14.37 -14.55 1.12
N GLU A 148 15.65 -14.85 1.28
CA GLU A 148 16.75 -13.97 0.83
C GLU A 148 16.64 -13.60 -0.65
N GLN A 149 16.25 -14.55 -1.51
CA GLN A 149 16.07 -14.34 -2.95
C GLN A 149 14.95 -13.33 -3.31
N PHE A 150 14.07 -13.01 -2.35
CA PHE A 150 12.97 -12.06 -2.49
C PHE A 150 13.13 -10.83 -1.58
N SER A 151 14.30 -10.63 -0.98
CA SER A 151 14.59 -9.46 -0.12
C SER A 151 14.30 -8.12 -0.81
N ASP A 152 14.59 -8.01 -2.11
CA ASP A 152 14.32 -6.82 -2.92
C ASP A 152 12.83 -6.48 -3.08
N TYR A 153 11.91 -7.39 -2.75
CA TYR A 153 10.47 -7.15 -2.85
C TYR A 153 9.93 -6.36 -1.66
N TRP A 154 10.63 -6.39 -0.52
CA TRP A 154 10.30 -5.58 0.64
C TRP A 154 11.02 -4.25 0.57
N MET A 155 10.26 -3.18 0.34
CA MET A 155 10.80 -1.88 -0.01
C MET A 155 10.29 -0.80 0.93
N VAL A 156 11.02 0.30 0.98
CA VAL A 156 10.67 1.46 1.78
C VAL A 156 10.92 2.75 1.02
N GLN A 157 10.03 3.71 1.20
CA GLN A 157 10.19 5.08 0.73
C GLN A 157 10.16 6.05 1.91
N ALA A 158 11.18 6.91 1.99
CA ALA A 158 11.11 8.10 2.83
C ALA A 158 10.22 9.14 2.16
N ILE A 159 9.19 9.59 2.87
CA ILE A 159 8.22 10.55 2.34
C ILE A 159 8.25 11.90 3.08
N SER A 160 8.98 12.02 4.19
CA SER A 160 9.12 13.30 4.92
C SER A 160 10.58 13.74 5.01
N PRO A 161 10.86 15.01 5.38
CA PRO A 161 12.23 15.44 5.68
C PRO A 161 12.91 14.62 6.77
N LYS A 162 12.16 14.09 7.75
CA LYS A 162 12.70 13.17 8.76
C LYS A 162 13.13 11.83 8.15
N GLY A 163 12.39 11.37 7.13
CA GLY A 163 12.73 10.22 6.30
C GLY A 163 13.32 9.04 7.08
N PHE A 164 14.58 8.70 6.77
CA PHE A 164 15.30 7.59 7.38
C PHE A 164 16.02 7.91 8.70
N ASP A 165 15.92 9.15 9.20
CA ASP A 165 16.42 9.59 10.52
C ASP A 165 15.46 9.19 11.66
N VAL A 166 14.41 8.41 11.34
CA VAL A 166 13.61 7.69 12.33
C VAL A 166 14.38 6.48 12.88
N ASP A 167 13.92 5.95 14.00
CA ASP A 167 14.47 4.73 14.59
C ASP A 167 14.49 3.56 13.60
N LYS A 168 15.27 2.54 13.92
CA LYS A 168 15.35 1.28 13.17
C LYS A 168 14.73 0.18 14.00
N GLY A 169 14.15 -0.81 13.35
CA GLY A 169 13.52 -1.92 14.05
C GLY A 169 12.58 -2.71 13.17
N LYS A 170 12.19 -3.88 13.70
CA LYS A 170 11.21 -4.75 13.04
C LYS A 170 9.87 -4.04 12.90
N ILE A 171 9.35 -4.05 11.68
CA ILE A 171 8.06 -3.50 11.36
C ILE A 171 6.97 -4.43 11.87
N ARG A 172 5.93 -3.82 12.44
CA ARG A 172 4.64 -4.41 12.78
C ARG A 172 3.56 -3.68 12.00
N CYS A 173 2.46 -4.38 11.76
CA CYS A 173 1.31 -3.88 11.03
C CYS A 173 0.02 -4.13 11.83
N SER A 174 -1.13 -3.94 11.19
CA SER A 174 -2.43 -4.22 11.78
C SER A 174 -2.61 -5.69 12.10
N ASP A 175 -3.58 -6.02 12.96
CA ASP A 175 -3.89 -7.41 13.31
C ASP A 175 -4.29 -8.21 12.07
N GLU A 176 -5.10 -7.62 11.19
CA GLU A 176 -5.52 -8.24 9.93
C GLU A 176 -4.34 -8.45 8.97
N LEU A 177 -3.52 -7.43 8.74
CA LEU A 177 -2.37 -7.58 7.85
C LEU A 177 -1.28 -8.46 8.46
N ASN A 178 -1.22 -8.61 9.78
CA ASN A 178 -0.23 -9.44 10.49
C ASN A 178 -0.59 -10.94 10.48
N LYS A 179 -1.49 -11.38 9.60
CA LYS A 179 -1.76 -12.81 9.37
C LYS A 179 -0.77 -13.39 8.35
N PRO A 180 -0.13 -14.56 8.62
CA PRO A 180 0.93 -15.10 7.78
C PRO A 180 0.57 -15.29 6.30
N GLU A 181 -0.69 -15.57 5.97
CA GLU A 181 -1.20 -15.76 4.61
C GLU A 181 -1.02 -14.56 3.68
N HIS A 182 -0.79 -13.35 4.22
CA HIS A 182 -0.51 -12.14 3.44
C HIS A 182 0.99 -11.92 3.18
N TRP A 183 1.85 -12.73 3.79
CA TRP A 183 3.31 -12.58 3.73
C TRP A 183 4.03 -13.79 3.15
N ARG A 184 3.31 -14.88 2.87
CA ARG A 184 3.88 -16.15 2.42
C ARG A 184 4.09 -16.16 0.90
N ASP A 185 5.19 -16.82 0.54
CA ASP A 185 5.81 -16.88 -0.79
C ASP A 185 5.03 -17.74 -1.80
N ASP A 186 3.90 -17.25 -2.29
CA ASP A 186 3.37 -17.75 -3.57
C ASP A 186 3.82 -16.79 -4.69
N GLU A 187 4.51 -17.31 -5.72
CA GLU A 187 4.99 -16.51 -6.86
C GLU A 187 3.86 -15.73 -7.57
N SER A 188 2.61 -16.15 -7.40
CA SER A 188 1.42 -15.46 -7.94
C SER A 188 1.12 -14.13 -7.27
N ASP A 189 1.60 -13.92 -6.04
CA ASP A 189 1.25 -12.77 -5.19
C ASP A 189 2.34 -11.68 -5.28
N ARG A 190 3.36 -11.86 -6.15
CA ARG A 190 4.62 -11.09 -6.15
C ARG A 190 4.98 -10.36 -7.41
#